data_AF-A0A4D4MVQ5-F1
#
_entry.id   AF-A0A4D4MVQ5-F1
#
_cell.length_a   1.000
_cell.length_b   1.000
_cell.length_c   1.000
_cell.angle_alpha   90.00
_cell.angle_beta   90.00
_cell.angle_gamma   90.00
#
_symmetry.space_group_name_H-M   'P 1'
#
loop_
_entity.id
_entity.type
_entity.pdbx_description
1 polymer ?
#
loop_
_entity_poly.entity_id
_entity_poly.type
_entity_poly.pdbx_seq_one_letter_code
_entity_poly.pdbx_strand_id
1 'polypeptide(L)'
;MFAGQATPENLAAALDLGYLGTDGGEIVHISRRLLDVSAALVREGIPLADVLAAAGRVRVHTEALAALFTDLVLKRDRTPEDLRRLRPLAKSVVEAELSMALDRRLSAARDERP
;
A
#
# COMPACT_ATOMS: atom_id res chain seq x y z
N MET A 1 -9.20 -8.12 16.58
CA MET A 1 -9.04 -6.92 15.74
C MET A 1 -8.43 -5.86 16.65
N PHE A 2 -7.15 -5.52 16.43
CA PHE A 2 -6.33 -4.53 17.17
C PHE A 2 -6.38 -4.54 18.72
N ALA A 3 -6.11 -5.70 19.35
CA ALA A 3 -6.11 -5.92 20.81
C ALA A 3 -5.37 -4.84 21.63
N GLY A 4 -6.07 -3.75 22.00
CA GLY A 4 -5.52 -2.62 22.75
C GLY A 4 -4.69 -1.61 21.94
N GLN A 5 -4.56 -1.77 20.62
CA GLN A 5 -3.79 -0.87 19.76
C GLN A 5 -4.66 0.17 19.02
N ALA A 6 -5.96 0.20 19.27
CA ALA A 6 -6.90 1.18 18.73
C ALA A 6 -6.81 2.52 19.48
N THR A 7 -5.62 3.14 19.47
CA THR A 7 -5.41 4.48 20.05
C THR A 7 -5.98 5.56 19.12
N PRO A 8 -6.29 6.77 19.64
CA PRO A 8 -6.76 7.88 18.82
C PRO A 8 -5.82 8.21 17.65
N GLU A 9 -4.51 8.10 17.85
CA GLU A 9 -3.49 8.38 16.84
C GLU A 9 -3.51 7.35 15.71
N ASN A 10 -3.66 6.06 16.05
CA ASN A 10 -3.77 4.99 15.05
C ASN A 10 -5.09 5.08 14.27
N LEU A 11 -6.17 5.51 14.94
CA LEU A 11 -7.46 5.75 14.28
C LEU A 11 -7.36 6.92 13.29
N ALA A 12 -6.75 8.04 13.70
CA ALA A 12 -6.51 9.20 12.83
C ALA A 12 -5.64 8.81 11.62
N ALA A 13 -4.52 8.12 11.85
CA ALA A 13 -3.68 7.65 10.76
C ALA A 13 -4.40 6.67 9.83
N ALA A 14 -5.25 5.77 10.34
CA ALA A 14 -6.04 4.87 9.50
C ALA A 14 -7.13 5.61 8.68
N LEU A 15 -7.71 6.69 9.22
CA LEU A 15 -8.64 7.59 8.51
C LEU A 15 -7.94 8.39 7.41
N ASP A 16 -6.79 9.00 7.72
CA ASP A 16 -5.96 9.73 6.74
C ASP A 16 -5.48 8.82 5.63
N LEU A 17 -5.17 7.57 5.98
CA LEU A 17 -4.79 6.56 5.02
C LEU A 17 -5.98 6.04 4.20
N GLY A 18 -7.22 6.46 4.49
CA GLY A 18 -8.40 5.96 3.83
C GLY A 18 -8.53 4.44 3.99
N TYR A 19 -8.08 3.88 5.12
CA TYR A 19 -8.39 2.50 5.50
C TYR A 19 -9.75 2.45 6.19
N LEU A 20 -10.09 3.58 6.81
CA LEU A 20 -11.36 3.90 7.43
C LEU A 20 -11.89 5.19 6.77
N GLY A 21 -13.18 5.27 6.56
CA GLY A 21 -13.92 6.49 6.26
C GLY A 21 -15.03 6.66 7.29
N THR A 22 -15.65 7.84 7.32
CA THR A 22 -16.84 8.07 8.12
C THR A 22 -18.02 8.26 7.19
N ASP A 23 -19.03 7.40 7.31
CA ASP A 23 -20.34 7.59 6.65
C ASP A 23 -21.39 7.84 7.73
N GLY A 24 -21.91 9.07 7.81
CA GLY A 24 -22.98 9.42 8.75
C GLY A 24 -22.68 9.19 10.25
N GLY A 25 -21.41 9.06 10.64
CA GLY A 25 -20.98 8.78 12.02
C GLY A 25 -20.51 7.33 12.25
N GLU A 26 -20.67 6.46 11.26
CA GLU A 26 -20.17 5.07 11.29
C GLU A 26 -18.83 4.94 10.57
N ILE A 27 -17.93 4.12 11.12
CA ILE A 27 -16.64 3.84 10.52
C ILE A 27 -16.82 2.83 9.36
N VAL A 28 -16.66 3.28 8.13
CA VAL A 28 -16.71 2.44 6.92
C VAL A 28 -15.32 2.04 6.47
N HIS A 29 -15.15 0.78 6.06
CA HIS A 29 -13.87 0.27 5.57
C HIS A 29 -13.71 0.53 4.07
N ILE A 30 -12.88 1.50 3.70
CA ILE A 30 -12.67 1.86 2.28
C ILE A 30 -11.89 0.76 1.52
N SER A 31 -11.03 -0.02 2.21
CA SER A 31 -10.35 -1.19 1.62
C SER A 31 -10.22 -2.36 2.60
N ARG A 32 -11.13 -3.33 2.46
CA ARG A 32 -11.13 -4.54 3.31
C ARG A 32 -9.82 -5.33 3.23
N ARG A 33 -9.25 -5.46 2.03
CA ARG A 33 -7.98 -6.17 1.81
C ARG A 33 -6.83 -5.56 2.59
N LEU A 34 -6.72 -4.22 2.63
CA LEU A 34 -5.63 -3.55 3.35
C LEU A 34 -5.77 -3.72 4.87
N LEU A 35 -7.00 -3.74 5.38
CA LEU A 35 -7.25 -4.04 6.79
C LEU A 35 -6.89 -5.48 7.15
N ASP A 36 -7.27 -6.45 6.32
CA ASP A 36 -6.97 -7.86 6.56
C ASP A 36 -5.45 -8.11 6.57
N VAL A 37 -4.71 -7.50 5.64
CA VAL A 37 -3.24 -7.57 5.59
C VAL A 37 -2.60 -6.85 6.78
N SER A 38 -3.05 -5.64 7.12
CA SER A 38 -2.53 -4.90 8.29
C SER A 38 -2.78 -5.68 9.58
N ALA A 39 -3.94 -6.32 9.72
CA ALA A 39 -4.24 -7.17 10.86
C ALA A 39 -3.39 -8.45 10.90
N ALA A 40 -2.99 -9.00 9.74
CA ALA A 40 -2.06 -10.12 9.69
C ALA A 40 -0.67 -9.70 10.20
N LEU A 41 -0.14 -8.57 9.74
CA LEU A 41 1.14 -8.04 10.19
C LEU A 41 1.16 -7.78 11.71
N VAL A 42 0.08 -7.25 12.27
CA VAL A 42 -0.04 -7.05 13.73
C VAL A 42 -0.10 -8.37 14.49
N ARG A 43 -0.71 -9.42 13.93
CA ARG A 43 -0.71 -10.76 14.55
C ARG A 43 0.69 -11.40 14.57
N GLU A 44 1.54 -11.06 13.60
CA GLU A 44 2.96 -11.44 13.59
C GLU A 44 3.81 -10.61 14.57
N GLY A 45 3.19 -9.74 15.37
CA GLY A 45 3.86 -8.96 16.42
C GLY A 45 4.34 -7.57 15.98
N ILE A 46 4.05 -7.14 14.75
CA ILE A 46 4.43 -5.81 14.28
C ILE A 46 3.47 -4.76 14.88
N PRO A 47 3.97 -3.70 15.55
CA PRO A 47 3.10 -2.66 16.09
C PRO A 47 2.23 -2.00 15.01
N LEU A 48 0.95 -1.75 15.29
CA LEU A 48 0.03 -1.11 14.34
C LEU A 48 0.55 0.26 13.87
N ALA A 49 1.17 1.03 14.76
CA ALA A 49 1.77 2.32 14.42
C ALA A 49 2.84 2.18 13.31
N ASP A 50 3.69 1.15 13.39
CA ASP A 50 4.72 0.87 12.38
C ASP A 50 4.09 0.42 11.05
N VAL A 51 3.03 -0.39 11.11
CA VAL A 51 2.26 -0.79 9.92
C VAL A 51 1.63 0.42 9.23
N LEU A 52 1.04 1.34 9.98
CA LEU A 52 0.42 2.56 9.43
C LEU A 52 1.49 3.51 8.87
N ALA A 53 2.63 3.68 9.56
CA ALA A 53 3.75 4.46 9.05
C ALA A 53 4.31 3.88 7.74
N ALA A 54 4.48 2.57 7.67
CA ALA A 54 4.89 1.88 6.44
C ALA A 54 3.86 2.07 5.32
N ALA A 55 2.56 1.95 5.62
CA ALA A 55 1.49 2.19 4.66
C ALA A 55 1.48 3.62 4.09
N GLY A 56 1.75 4.63 4.92
CA GLY A 56 1.93 6.01 4.48
C GLY A 56 3.07 6.15 3.46
N ARG A 57 4.23 5.53 3.74
CA ARG A 57 5.36 5.53 2.81
C ARG A 57 5.06 4.79 1.51
N VAL A 58 4.37 3.65 1.59
CA VAL A 58 3.93 2.89 0.42
C VAL A 58 3.07 3.77 -0.48
N ARG A 59 2.12 4.55 0.08
CA ARG A 59 1.28 5.46 -0.70
C ARG A 59 2.09 6.47 -1.50
N VAL A 60 3.06 7.12 -0.85
CA VAL A 60 3.94 8.10 -1.52
C VAL A 60 4.63 7.45 -2.72
N HIS A 61 5.15 6.23 -2.55
CA HIS A 61 5.79 5.50 -3.65
C HIS A 61 4.79 5.04 -4.71
N THR A 62 3.58 4.61 -4.34
CA THR A 62 2.57 4.19 -5.32
C THR A 62 2.02 5.36 -6.14
N GLU A 63 1.89 6.55 -5.55
CA GLU A 63 1.53 7.77 -6.30
C GLU A 63 2.63 8.15 -7.30
N ALA A 64 3.90 8.07 -6.89
CA ALA A 64 5.03 8.29 -7.79
C ALA A 64 5.06 7.26 -8.94
N LEU A 65 4.79 5.99 -8.66
CA LEU A 65 4.66 4.94 -9.68
C LEU A 65 3.47 5.20 -10.61
N ALA A 66 2.32 5.60 -10.06
CA ALA A 66 1.14 5.95 -10.85
C ALA A 66 1.46 7.08 -11.84
N ALA A 67 2.12 8.14 -11.37
CA ALA A 67 2.58 9.24 -12.20
C ALA A 67 3.50 8.77 -13.34
N LEU A 68 4.47 7.90 -13.05
CA LEU A 68 5.37 7.34 -14.08
C LEU A 68 4.60 6.62 -15.19
N PHE A 69 3.63 5.77 -14.83
CA PHE A 69 2.84 5.04 -15.81
C PHE A 69 1.89 5.96 -16.58
N THR A 70 1.24 6.92 -15.93
CA THR A 70 0.36 7.87 -16.60
C THR A 70 1.14 8.77 -17.55
N ASP A 71 2.31 9.25 -17.17
CA ASP A 71 3.18 10.08 -18.02
C ASP A 71 3.64 9.34 -19.27
N LEU A 72 3.95 8.04 -19.14
CA LEU A 72 4.29 7.20 -20.29
C LEU A 72 3.14 7.07 -21.29
N VAL A 73 1.88 7.06 -20.80
CA VAL A 73 0.69 7.00 -21.67
C VAL A 73 0.33 8.37 -22.22
N LEU A 74 0.40 9.44 -21.43
CA LEU A 74 0.08 10.82 -21.84
C LEU A 74 1.04 11.39 -22.87
N LYS A 75 2.29 10.89 -22.94
CA LYS A 75 3.24 11.23 -24.02
C LYS A 75 2.81 10.77 -25.41
N ARG A 76 1.74 9.99 -25.51
CA ARG A 76 1.15 9.54 -26.78
C ARG A 76 -0.29 10.06 -26.83
N ASP A 77 -0.72 10.64 -27.95
CA ASP A 77 -2.15 10.95 -28.16
C ASP A 77 -2.97 9.66 -28.01
N ARG A 78 -3.69 9.55 -26.89
CA ARG A 78 -4.34 8.32 -26.44
C ARG A 78 -5.74 8.59 -25.91
N THR A 79 -6.57 7.57 -26.01
CA THR A 79 -8.00 7.61 -25.68
C THR A 79 -8.23 7.18 -24.21
N PRO A 80 -9.41 7.50 -23.63
CA PRO A 80 -9.80 6.98 -22.32
C PRO A 80 -9.79 5.45 -22.20
N GLU A 81 -9.88 4.73 -23.32
CA GLU A 81 -9.77 3.26 -23.34
C GLU A 81 -8.33 2.78 -23.08
N ASP A 82 -7.34 3.50 -23.58
CA ASP A 82 -5.93 3.20 -23.35
C ASP A 82 -5.56 3.33 -21.86
N LEU A 83 -6.15 4.31 -21.18
CA LEU A 83 -6.00 4.49 -19.72
C LEU A 83 -6.62 3.33 -18.93
N ARG A 84 -7.73 2.74 -19.38
CA ARG A 84 -8.31 1.55 -18.74
C ARG A 84 -7.42 0.32 -18.89
N ARG A 85 -6.75 0.18 -20.03
CA ARG A 85 -5.80 -0.92 -20.31
C ARG A 85 -4.48 -0.74 -19.55
N LEU A 86 -4.09 0.49 -19.22
CA LEU A 86 -2.87 0.78 -18.45
C LEU A 86 -2.91 0.20 -17.03
N ARG A 87 -4.05 0.35 -16.33
CA ARG A 87 -4.19 -0.02 -14.92
C ARG A 87 -3.76 -1.46 -14.59
N PRO A 88 -4.25 -2.52 -15.28
CA PRO A 88 -3.81 -3.89 -14.99
C PRO A 88 -2.32 -4.11 -15.32
N LEU A 89 -1.80 -3.52 -16.40
CA LEU A 89 -0.39 -3.65 -16.80
C LEU A 89 0.55 -3.02 -15.77
N ALA A 90 0.25 -1.78 -15.35
CA ALA A 90 1.01 -1.09 -14.31
C ALA A 90 1.05 -1.90 -13.00
N LYS A 91 -0.08 -2.48 -12.60
CA LYS A 91 -0.14 -3.34 -11.40
C LYS A 91 0.79 -4.55 -11.52
N SER A 92 0.75 -5.27 -12.64
CA SER A 92 1.61 -6.44 -12.86
C SER A 92 3.09 -6.10 -12.85
N VAL A 93 3.49 -4.95 -13.44
CA VAL A 93 4.88 -4.49 -13.40
C VAL A 93 5.31 -4.17 -11.97
N VAL A 94 4.50 -3.44 -11.21
CA VAL A 94 4.81 -3.09 -9.81
C VAL A 94 4.92 -4.33 -8.92
N GLU A 95 4.06 -5.32 -9.12
CA GLU A 95 4.08 -6.59 -8.38
C GLU A 95 5.36 -7.40 -8.66
N ALA A 96 5.78 -7.48 -9.93
CA ALA A 96 7.02 -8.13 -10.33
C ALA A 96 8.26 -7.41 -9.77
N GLU A 97 8.32 -6.08 -9.90
CA GLU A 97 9.43 -5.28 -9.39
C GLU A 97 9.56 -5.35 -7.86
N LEU A 98 8.44 -5.33 -7.14
CA LEU A 98 8.44 -5.50 -5.69
C LEU A 98 8.97 -6.87 -5.29
N SER A 99 8.54 -7.94 -5.97
CA SER A 99 9.02 -9.30 -5.72
C SER A 99 10.54 -9.40 -5.93
N MET A 100 11.04 -8.92 -7.07
CA MET A 100 12.48 -8.93 -7.35
C MET A 100 13.29 -8.07 -6.36
N ALA A 101 12.74 -6.93 -5.92
CA ALA A 101 13.41 -6.09 -4.93
C ALA A 101 13.49 -6.75 -3.55
N LEU A 102 12.43 -7.46 -3.15
CA LEU A 102 12.42 -8.26 -1.92
C LEU A 102 13.44 -9.39 -1.99
N ASP A 103 13.48 -10.13 -3.10
CA ASP A 103 14.46 -11.20 -3.30
C ASP A 103 15.90 -10.70 -3.15
N ARG A 104 16.23 -9.55 -3.78
CA ARG A 104 17.55 -8.91 -3.64
C ARG A 104 17.88 -8.54 -2.19
N ARG A 105 16.92 -7.96 -1.46
CA ARG A 105 17.07 -7.56 -0.05
C ARG A 105 17.26 -8.77 0.86
N LEU A 106 16.48 -9.83 0.65
CA LEU A 106 16.52 -11.05 1.46
C LEU A 106 17.81 -11.84 1.22
N SER A 107 18.29 -11.91 -0.02
CA SER A 107 19.59 -12.53 -0.31
C SER A 107 20.73 -11.77 0.37
N ALA A 108 20.79 -10.44 0.22
CA ALA A 108 21.82 -9.62 0.89
C ALA A 108 21.83 -9.82 2.42
N ALA A 109 20.65 -9.85 3.06
CA ALA A 109 20.55 -10.06 4.51
C ALA A 109 20.98 -11.46 4.97
N ARG A 110 20.94 -12.47 4.09
CA ARG A 110 21.44 -13.83 4.39
C ARG A 110 22.96 -13.91 4.30
N ASP A 111 23.55 -13.16 3.37
CA ASP A 111 25.01 -13.12 3.16
C ASP A 111 25.74 -12.32 4.26
N GLU A 112 25.04 -11.40 4.93
CA GLU A 112 25.56 -10.59 6.05
C GLU A 112 25.51 -11.30 7.42
N ARG A 113 24.93 -12.50 7.51
CA ARG A 113 24.91 -13.28 8.77
C ARG A 113 26.23 -14.06 8.94
N PRO A 114 27.00 -13.84 10.02
CA PRO A 114 28.25 -14.54 10.29
C PRO A 114 28.07 -16.03 10.60
#